data_AF-A0A538CJ11-F1
#
_entry.id   AF-A0A538CJ11-F1
#
_cell.length_a   1.000
_cell.length_b   1.000
_cell.length_c   1.000
_cell.angle_alpha   90.00
_cell.angle_beta   90.00
_cell.angle_gamma   90.00
#
_symmetry.space_group_name_H-M   'P 1'
#
loop_
_entity.id
_entity.type
_entity.pdbx_description
1 polymer ?
#
loop_
_entity_poly.entity_id
_entity_poly.type
_entity_poly.pdbx_seq_one_letter_code
_entity_poly.pdbx_strand_id
1 'polypeptide(L)' 'MLRRWRKRADKHRADKQEGDVHALDREGDPRGGVQSEGYRTADPRDVVEEGGTVMAAPGGTPQEDASVEERRSQDRS' A
#
# COMPACT_ATOMS: atom_id res chain seq x y z
N MET A 1 26.04 -20.57 -22.43
CA MET A 1 25.88 -19.44 -21.46
C MET A 1 24.42 -19.07 -21.15
N LEU A 2 23.50 -19.07 -22.13
CA LEU A 2 22.09 -18.65 -21.92
C LEU A 2 21.32 -19.41 -20.82
N ARG A 3 21.52 -20.73 -20.70
CA ARG A 3 20.83 -21.54 -19.67
C ARG A 3 21.10 -21.09 -18.24
N ARG A 4 22.33 -20.65 -17.96
CA ARG A 4 22.76 -20.21 -16.62
C ARG A 4 22.20 -18.82 -16.30
N TRP A 5 22.00 -17.97 -17.31
CA TRP A 5 21.35 -16.68 -17.17
C TRP A 5 19.84 -16.82 -16.90
N ARG A 6 19.15 -17.68 -17.66
CA ARG A 6 17.73 -18.03 -17.43
C ARG A 6 17.49 -18.59 -16.01
N LYS A 7 18.32 -19.52 -15.57
CA LYS A 7 18.21 -20.13 -14.23
C LYS A 7 18.45 -19.14 -13.09
N ARG A 8 19.25 -18.09 -13.34
CA ARG A 8 19.51 -16.99 -12.39
C ARG A 8 18.34 -16.01 -12.35
N ALA A 9 17.75 -15.71 -13.51
CA ALA A 9 16.55 -14.87 -13.62
C ALA A 9 15.33 -15.52 -12.92
N ASP A 10 15.12 -16.83 -13.06
CA ASP A 10 14.02 -17.54 -12.39
C ASP A 10 14.20 -17.58 -10.87
N LYS A 11 15.42 -17.78 -10.35
CA LYS A 11 15.68 -17.77 -8.91
C LYS A 11 15.30 -16.45 -8.25
N HIS A 12 15.61 -15.33 -8.88
CA HIS A 12 15.24 -14.00 -8.38
C HIS A 12 13.82 -13.56 -8.76
N ARG A 13 13.03 -14.41 -9.43
CA ARG A 13 11.63 -14.13 -9.75
C ARG A 13 10.71 -14.51 -8.58
N ALA A 14 11.06 -15.58 -7.87
CA ALA A 14 10.32 -16.06 -6.69
C ALA A 14 10.43 -15.09 -5.51
N ASP A 15 11.61 -14.49 -5.28
CA ASP A 15 11.82 -13.41 -4.29
C ASP A 15 10.88 -12.19 -4.50
N LYS A 16 10.23 -12.08 -5.66
CA LYS A 16 9.33 -10.98 -6.03
C LYS A 16 7.85 -11.29 -5.90
N GLN A 17 7.47 -12.53 -5.60
CA GLN A 17 6.05 -12.94 -5.66
C GLN A 17 5.48 -13.49 -4.34
N GLU A 18 6.27 -14.09 -3.45
CA GLU A 18 5.74 -14.66 -2.19
C GLU A 18 6.78 -14.56 -1.08
N GLY A 19 6.72 -13.54 -0.23
CA GLY A 19 7.55 -13.51 0.98
C GLY A 19 7.73 -12.13 1.59
N ASP A 20 8.72 -11.38 1.11
CA ASP A 20 9.17 -10.13 1.73
C ASP A 20 8.71 -8.91 0.93
N VAL A 21 7.90 -8.06 1.56
CA VAL A 21 7.40 -6.81 0.97
C VAL A 21 8.53 -5.81 0.68
N HIS A 22 9.67 -5.96 1.35
CA HIS A 22 10.86 -5.11 1.18
C HIS A 22 11.87 -5.67 0.17
N ALA A 23 11.65 -6.86 -0.39
CA ALA A 23 12.63 -7.52 -1.28
C ALA A 23 12.98 -6.72 -2.54
N LEU A 24 12.14 -5.74 -2.90
CA LEU A 24 12.29 -4.89 -4.07
C LEU A 24 12.63 -3.44 -3.75
N ASP A 25 12.76 -3.08 -2.47
CA ASP A 25 13.03 -1.70 -2.05
C ASP A 25 14.40 -1.25 -2.56
N ARG A 26 14.41 -0.08 -3.21
CA ARG A 26 15.62 0.60 -3.65
C ARG A 26 15.45 2.10 -3.41
N GLU A 27 16.51 2.73 -2.93
CA GLU A 27 16.55 4.18 -2.77
C GLU A 27 16.34 4.87 -4.13
N GLY A 28 15.38 5.80 -4.18
CA GLY A 28 15.03 6.52 -5.41
C GLY A 28 14.34 5.69 -6.49
N ASP A 29 13.77 4.51 -6.16
CA ASP A 29 13.00 3.73 -7.14
C ASP A 29 11.78 4.54 -7.61
N PRO A 30 11.61 4.80 -8.92
CA PRO A 30 10.49 5.58 -9.43
C PRO A 30 9.13 4.90 -9.22
N ARG A 31 9.11 3.60 -8.89
CA ARG A 31 7.90 2.88 -8.51
C ARG A 31 7.45 3.20 -7.07
N GLY A 32 8.31 3.86 -6.29
CA GLY A 32 8.13 4.02 -4.85
C GLY A 32 8.53 2.76 -4.06
N GLY A 33 8.41 2.85 -2.74
CA GLY A 33 8.56 1.74 -1.81
C GLY A 33 7.23 1.34 -1.17
N VAL A 34 7.31 0.55 -0.10
CA VAL A 34 6.13 0.29 0.74
C VAL A 34 5.70 1.55 1.49
N GLN A 35 4.40 1.70 1.72
CA GLN A 35 3.88 2.76 2.59
C GLN A 35 4.44 2.60 4.01
N SER A 36 4.63 3.71 4.73
CA SER A 36 5.02 3.67 6.14
C SER A 36 3.99 2.91 6.98
N GLU A 37 4.45 2.27 8.07
CA GLU A 37 3.55 1.59 9.00
C GLU A 37 2.59 2.58 9.66
N GLY A 38 3.09 3.76 10.04
CA GLY A 38 2.27 4.83 10.63
C GLY A 38 1.16 5.29 9.71
N TYR A 39 1.41 5.45 8.41
CA TYR A 39 0.33 5.71 7.46
C TYR A 39 -0.62 4.52 7.39
N ARG A 40 -0.13 3.29 7.17
CA ARG A 40 -0.96 2.09 6.97
C ARG A 40 -1.95 1.79 8.10
N THR A 41 -1.61 2.15 9.34
CA THR A 41 -2.44 1.87 10.52
C THR A 41 -3.09 3.10 11.13
N ALA A 42 -2.93 4.29 10.53
CA ALA A 42 -3.56 5.51 11.04
C ALA A 42 -5.10 5.40 10.98
N ASP A 43 -5.79 6.08 11.90
CA ASP A 43 -7.25 6.19 11.81
C ASP A 43 -7.60 6.98 10.55
N PRO A 44 -8.57 6.56 9.72
CA PRO A 44 -8.95 7.30 8.51
C PRO A 44 -9.33 8.77 8.73
N ARG A 45 -9.65 9.17 9.97
CA ARG A 45 -9.96 10.56 10.35
C ARG A 45 -8.72 11.39 10.72
N ASP A 46 -7.55 10.76 10.83
CA ASP A 46 -6.31 11.42 11.20
C ASP A 46 -5.66 12.15 10.00
N VAL A 47 -4.83 13.14 10.34
CA VAL A 47 -3.89 13.76 9.41
C VAL A 47 -2.51 13.16 9.64
N VAL A 48 -1.87 12.71 8.57
CA VAL A 48 -0.56 12.06 8.61
C VAL A 48 0.47 12.92 7.87
N GLU A 49 1.67 13.06 8.42
CA GLU A 49 2.80 13.69 7.75
C GLU A 49 3.87 12.64 7.44
N GLU A 50 4.29 12.54 6.18
CA GLU A 50 5.35 11.64 5.74
C GLU A 50 6.25 12.35 4.73
N GLY A 51 7.57 12.31 4.94
CA GLY A 51 8.54 12.94 4.04
C GLY A 51 8.33 14.45 3.84
N GLY A 52 7.80 15.15 4.86
CA GLY A 52 7.46 16.58 4.79
C GLY A 52 6.18 16.88 4.00
N THR A 53 5.42 15.85 3.60
CA THR A 53 4.13 15.99 2.92
C THR A 53 3.00 15.63 3.88
N VAL A 54 2.03 16.53 4.03
CA VAL A 54 0.84 16.32 4.87
C VAL A 54 -0.29 15.75 4.01
N MET A 55 -0.90 14.65 4.47
CA MET A 55 -1.91 13.88 3.76
C MET A 55 -3.04 13.45 4.71
N ALA A 56 -4.21 13.15 4.17
CA ALA A 56 -5.22 12.41 4.92
C ALA A 56 -4.74 10.97 5.16
N ALA A 57 -5.12 10.38 6.29
CA ALA A 57 -4.87 8.97 6.58
C ALA A 57 -5.50 8.02 5.52
N PRO A 58 -5.03 6.76 5.41
CA PRO A 58 -5.62 5.81 4.49
C PRO A 58 -7.08 5.53 4.84
N GLY A 59 -7.89 5.30 3.81
CA GLY A 59 -9.34 5.10 3.95
C GLY A 59 -10.17 6.24 3.37
N GLY A 60 -9.57 7.42 3.14
CA GLY A 60 -10.20 8.52 2.41
C GLY A 60 -11.22 9.29 3.24
N THR A 61 -12.35 9.67 2.62
CA THR A 61 -13.38 10.52 3.24
C THR A 61 -13.91 9.90 4.54
N PRO A 62 -14.03 10.68 5.64
CA PRO A 62 -14.55 10.19 6.90
C PRO A 62 -15.86 9.42 6.69
N GLN A 63 -15.93 8.20 7.22
CA GLN A 63 -17.19 7.48 7.28
C GLN A 63 -18.08 8.25 8.24
N GLU A 64 -19.18 8.79 7.72
CA GLU A 64 -20.27 9.38 8.51
C GLU A 64 -20.67 8.42 9.65
N ASP A 65 -21.23 8.93 10.74
CA ASP A 65 -21.65 8.11 11.90
C ASP A 65 -22.68 7.01 11.55
N ALA A 66 -23.15 6.99 10.30
CA ALA A 66 -23.94 5.92 9.71
C ALA A 66 -23.07 4.70 9.33
N SER A 67 -23.49 3.55 9.84
CA SER A 67 -23.04 2.24 9.38
C SER A 67 -23.26 2.06 7.87
N VAL A 68 -22.54 1.10 7.29
CA VAL A 68 -22.64 0.77 5.86
C VAL A 68 -24.09 0.45 5.44
N GLU A 69 -24.86 -0.20 6.32
CA GLU A 69 -26.26 -0.57 6.04
C GLU A 69 -27.22 0.61 6.14
N GLU A 70 -26.98 1.55 7.07
CA GLU A 70 -27.76 2.79 7.16
C GLU A 70 -27.59 3.66 5.91
N ARG A 71 -26.34 3.75 5.41
CA ARG A 71 -26.03 4.49 4.18
C ARG A 71 -26.70 3.89 2.95
N ARG A 72 -26.63 2.55 2.81
CA ARG A 72 -27.31 1.83 1.71
C ARG A 72 -28.82 2.00 1.72
N SER A 73 -29.41 2.16 2.90
CA SER A 73 -30.86 2.35 3.05
C SER A 73 -31.28 3.75 2.60
N GLN A 74 -30.51 4.79 2.96
CA GLN A 74 -30.73 6.16 2.48
C GLN A 74 -30.59 6.30 0.97
N ASP A 75 -29.55 5.74 0.35
CA ASP A 75 -29.34 5.83 -1.11
C ASP A 75 -30.45 5.15 -1.93
N ARG A 76 -31.20 4.23 -1.32
CA ARG A 76 -32.33 3.51 -1.95
C ARG A 76 -33.69 4.15 -1.71
N SER A 77 -33.74 5.22 -0.91
CA SER A 77 -34.94 6.00 -0.60
C SER A 77 -35.20 7.03 -1.68
#